data_AF-M6WN15-F1
#
_entry.id   AF-M6WN15-F1
#
_cell.length_a   1.000
_cell.length_b   1.000
_cell.length_c   1.000
_cell.angle_alpha   90.00
_cell.angle_beta   90.00
_cell.angle_gamma   90.00
#
_symmetry.space_group_name_H-M   'P 1'
#
loop_
_entity.id
_entity.type
_entity.pdbx_description
1 polymer ?
#
loop_
_entity_poly.entity_id
_entity_poly.type
_entity_poly.pdbx_seq_one_letter_code
_entity_poly.pdbx_strand_id
1 'polypeptide(L)'
;MAKITPTKIGQFVTLWKRNSEGHIRPFDIHDLTDYVIIGAKDKNLSGQFIFPKRILCDKGIISDKKEGKRGFRIYPSWDFPDNKQAQRTQKWQLSYFFENSKTKPVDIVRVRNLLNIGN
;
A
#
# COMPACT_ATOMS: atom_id res chain seq x y z
N MET A 1 -2.99 2.88 8.85
CA MET A 1 -2.30 4.15 8.54
C MET A 1 -0.80 3.91 8.49
N ALA A 2 -0.12 4.44 7.47
CA ALA A 2 1.34 4.46 7.42
C ALA A 2 1.93 5.59 8.28
N LYS A 3 3.21 5.50 8.62
CA LYS A 3 3.92 6.46 9.48
C LYS A 3 5.18 6.98 8.81
N ILE A 4 5.38 8.30 8.85
CA ILE A 4 6.65 8.92 8.46
C ILE A 4 7.72 8.53 9.49
N THR A 5 8.92 8.21 9.00
CA THR A 5 10.08 7.90 9.83
C THR A 5 11.16 8.94 9.61
N PRO A 6 11.88 9.42 10.65
CA PRO A 6 12.78 10.56 10.52
C PRO A 6 13.89 10.43 9.46
N THR A 7 14.39 9.21 9.24
CA THR A 7 15.64 8.98 8.50
C THR A 7 15.48 8.47 7.08
N LYS A 8 14.25 8.19 6.63
CA LYS A 8 14.00 7.56 5.33
C LYS A 8 12.75 8.14 4.67
N ILE A 9 12.90 8.55 3.42
CA ILE A 9 11.80 8.96 2.53
C ILE A 9 10.81 7.79 2.38
N GLY A 10 9.53 8.11 2.21
CA GLY A 10 8.44 7.13 2.26
C GLY A 10 7.85 6.98 3.65
N GLN A 11 6.65 6.43 3.70
CA GLN A 11 5.96 6.09 4.94
C GLN A 11 6.04 4.59 5.19
N PHE A 12 6.33 4.20 6.43
CA PHE A 12 6.39 2.80 6.83
C PHE A 12 5.03 2.30 7.29
N VAL A 13 4.65 1.10 6.86
CA VAL A 13 3.43 0.43 7.27
C VAL A 13 3.72 -1.02 7.62
N THR A 14 3.09 -1.50 8.69
CA THR A 14 3.08 -2.92 9.07
C THR A 14 1.84 -3.59 8.49
N LEU A 15 2.02 -4.79 7.96
CA LEU A 15 0.94 -5.64 7.43
C LEU A 15 1.23 -7.09 7.83
N TRP A 16 0.61 -7.54 8.91
CA TRP A 16 0.79 -8.89 9.46
C TRP A 16 -0.45 -9.30 10.25
N LYS A 17 -0.57 -10.60 10.48
CA LYS A 17 -1.60 -11.24 11.32
C LYS A 17 -0.93 -12.19 12.32
N ARG A 18 -1.66 -12.63 13.35
CA ARG A 18 -1.20 -13.73 14.22
C ARG A 18 -1.72 -15.06 13.68
N ASN A 19 -0.92 -16.12 13.78
CA ASN A 19 -1.42 -17.49 13.60
C ASN A 19 -2.14 -17.96 14.88
N SER A 20 -2.65 -19.20 14.87
CA SER A 20 -3.31 -19.83 16.03
C SER A 20 -2.42 -19.95 17.26
N GLU A 21 -1.10 -19.98 17.08
CA GLU A 21 -0.10 -20.05 18.15
C GLU A 21 0.32 -18.66 18.66
N GLY A 22 -0.23 -17.58 18.09
CA GLY A 22 0.09 -16.21 18.47
C GLY A 22 1.33 -15.60 17.78
N HIS A 23 2.04 -16.34 16.93
CA HIS A 23 3.18 -15.86 16.16
C HIS A 23 2.76 -14.86 15.07
N ILE A 24 3.51 -13.76 14.92
CA ILE A 24 3.28 -12.79 13.85
C ILE A 24 3.74 -13.38 12.51
N ARG A 25 2.89 -13.30 11.49
CA ARG A 25 3.20 -13.73 10.13
C ARG A 25 2.64 -12.75 9.09
N PRO A 26 3.22 -12.69 7.88
CA PRO A 26 2.61 -11.96 6.77
C PRO A 26 1.19 -12.45 6.48
N PHE A 27 0.43 -11.64 5.76
CA PHE A 27 -0.78 -12.11 5.09
C PHE A 27 -0.41 -13.11 3.99
N ASP A 28 -1.35 -13.96 3.64
CA ASP A 28 -1.20 -15.03 2.65
C ASP A 28 -2.20 -14.85 1.50
N ILE A 29 -1.85 -15.29 0.29
CA ILE A 29 -2.71 -15.18 -0.89
C ILE A 29 -4.04 -15.93 -0.71
N HIS A 30 -4.06 -16.95 0.14
CA HIS A 30 -5.24 -17.73 0.50
C HIS A 30 -6.10 -17.08 1.58
N ASP A 31 -5.71 -15.93 2.12
CA ASP A 31 -6.56 -15.16 3.03
C ASP A 31 -7.79 -14.59 2.32
N LEU A 32 -8.86 -14.42 3.10
CA LEU A 32 -10.12 -13.82 2.66
C LEU A 32 -10.00 -12.33 2.31
N THR A 33 -8.86 -11.69 2.62
CA THR A 33 -8.64 -10.27 2.35
C THR A 33 -8.33 -10.03 0.88
N ASP A 34 -9.25 -9.41 0.14
CA ASP A 34 -9.05 -9.12 -1.30
C ASP A 34 -8.29 -7.82 -1.57
N TYR A 35 -8.40 -6.84 -0.68
CA TYR A 35 -7.76 -5.53 -0.82
C TYR A 35 -7.13 -5.07 0.49
N VAL A 36 -6.04 -4.31 0.39
CA VAL A 36 -5.42 -3.61 1.50
C VAL A 36 -5.45 -2.12 1.22
N ILE A 37 -6.15 -1.37 2.07
CA ILE A 37 -6.25 0.09 1.97
C ILE A 37 -5.32 0.73 3.01
N ILE A 38 -4.40 1.57 2.54
CA ILE A 38 -3.39 2.20 3.39
C ILE A 38 -3.45 3.72 3.25
N GLY A 39 -3.94 4.39 4.29
CA GLY A 39 -3.88 5.85 4.37
C GLY A 39 -2.46 6.35 4.59
N ALA A 40 -2.10 7.38 3.84
CA ALA A 40 -0.86 8.14 3.95
C ALA A 40 -1.20 9.61 4.26
N LYS A 41 -0.39 10.23 5.12
CA LYS A 41 -0.58 11.63 5.53
C LYS A 41 0.75 12.30 5.78
N ASP A 42 0.90 13.55 5.34
CA ASP A 42 1.99 14.44 5.69
C ASP A 42 1.48 15.88 5.80
N LYS A 43 1.43 16.44 7.02
CA LYS A 43 0.86 17.78 7.29
C LYS A 43 -0.54 17.93 6.67
N ASN A 44 -0.63 18.72 5.59
CA ASN A 44 -1.86 19.04 4.84
C ASN A 44 -2.10 18.10 3.64
N LEU A 45 -1.16 17.21 3.34
CA LEU A 45 -1.26 16.22 2.28
C LEU A 45 -1.83 14.93 2.86
N SER A 46 -2.78 14.33 2.15
CA SER A 46 -3.33 13.04 2.53
C SER A 46 -3.83 12.28 1.32
N GLY A 47 -3.94 10.98 1.46
CA GLY A 47 -4.41 10.10 0.40
C GLY A 47 -4.39 8.66 0.87
N GLN A 48 -4.72 7.76 -0.05
CA GLN A 48 -4.85 6.35 0.24
C GLN A 48 -4.33 5.51 -0.91
N PHE A 49 -3.64 4.44 -0.57
CA PHE A 49 -3.34 3.36 -1.49
C PHE A 49 -4.41 2.29 -1.37
N ILE A 50 -4.85 1.75 -2.49
CA ILE A 50 -5.79 0.63 -2.55
C ILE A 50 -5.10 -0.48 -3.33
N PHE A 51 -4.53 -1.46 -2.64
CA PHE A 51 -3.80 -2.55 -3.28
C PHE A 51 -4.65 -3.82 -3.34
N PRO A 52 -4.91 -4.38 -4.54
CA PRO A 52 -5.42 -5.75 -4.66
C PRO A 52 -4.41 -6.75 -4.09
N LYS A 53 -4.88 -7.81 -3.43
CA LYS A 53 -3.99 -8.83 -2.80
C LYS A 53 -3.00 -9.44 -3.79
N ARG A 54 -3.42 -9.67 -5.03
CA ARG A 54 -2.59 -10.21 -6.12
C ARG A 54 -1.38 -9.32 -6.39
N ILE A 55 -1.57 -8.01 -6.43
CA ILE A 55 -0.48 -7.05 -6.64
C ILE A 55 0.51 -7.08 -5.46
N LEU A 56 0.02 -7.18 -4.23
CA LEU A 56 0.90 -7.31 -3.07
C LEU A 56 1.66 -8.65 -3.06
N CYS A 57 1.03 -9.73 -3.52
CA CYS A 57 1.66 -11.03 -3.70
C CYS A 57 2.77 -10.96 -4.77
N ASP A 58 2.49 -10.38 -5.94
CA ASP A 58 3.46 -10.20 -7.02
C ASP A 58 4.67 -9.35 -6.61
N LYS A 59 4.49 -8.43 -5.64
CA LYS A 59 5.57 -7.62 -5.06
C LYS A 59 6.23 -8.26 -3.83
N GLY A 60 5.88 -9.50 -3.50
CA GLY A 60 6.43 -10.27 -2.39
C GLY A 60 6.13 -9.67 -1.01
N ILE A 61 4.98 -8.99 -0.88
CA ILE A 61 4.49 -8.43 0.39
C ILE A 61 3.53 -9.44 1.06
N ILE A 62 2.62 -10.02 0.29
CA ILE A 62 1.78 -11.14 0.72
C ILE A 62 2.49 -12.45 0.39
N SER A 63 2.38 -13.44 1.28
CA SER A 63 2.93 -14.78 1.09
C SER A 63 2.17 -15.56 0.00
N ASP A 64 2.92 -16.38 -0.73
CA ASP A 64 2.43 -17.44 -1.60
C ASP A 64 3.44 -18.60 -1.47
N LYS A 65 4.23 -18.92 -2.51
CA LYS A 65 5.30 -19.92 -2.44
C LYS A 65 6.48 -19.52 -1.55
N LYS A 66 6.61 -18.23 -1.23
CA LYS A 66 7.66 -17.66 -0.38
C LYS A 66 7.03 -16.80 0.70
N GLU A 67 7.69 -16.71 1.86
CA GLU A 67 7.24 -15.84 2.95
C GLU A 67 7.23 -14.37 2.48
N GLY A 68 6.08 -13.70 2.71
CA GLY A 68 5.91 -12.28 2.45
C GLY A 68 6.57 -11.38 3.51
N LYS A 69 6.14 -10.12 3.55
CA LYS A 69 6.69 -9.11 4.46
C LYS A 69 5.70 -8.76 5.55
N ARG A 70 6.23 -8.49 6.75
CA ARG A 70 5.47 -7.97 7.90
C ARG A 70 5.37 -6.44 7.91
N GLY A 71 6.15 -5.77 7.07
CA GLY A 71 6.08 -4.33 6.88
C GLY A 71 6.87 -3.88 5.66
N PHE A 72 6.49 -2.73 5.11
CA PHE A 72 7.09 -2.18 3.91
C PHE A 72 6.92 -0.65 3.86
N ARG A 73 7.55 -0.02 2.86
CA ARG A 73 7.41 1.42 2.59
C ARG A 73 6.45 1.68 1.44
N ILE A 74 5.63 2.70 1.62
CA ILE A 74 4.82 3.31 0.57
C ILE A 74 5.32 4.72 0.28
N TYR A 75 5.19 5.15 -0.97
CA TYR A 75 5.67 6.44 -1.46
C TYR A 75 4.51 7.17 -2.15
N PRO A 76 3.76 8.03 -1.44
CA PRO A 76 2.78 8.93 -2.05
C PRO A 76 3.35 9.77 -3.20
N SER A 77 2.47 10.41 -3.97
CA SER A 77 2.85 11.29 -5.10
C SER A 77 3.80 12.42 -4.68
N TRP A 78 3.70 12.89 -3.43
CA TRP A 78 4.50 13.98 -2.89
C TRP A 78 5.85 13.56 -2.32
N ASP A 79 6.15 12.26 -2.24
CA ASP A 79 7.46 11.79 -1.82
C ASP A 79 8.42 11.72 -3.02
N PHE A 80 9.69 12.11 -2.83
CA PHE A 80 10.71 12.08 -3.89
C PHE A 80 11.88 11.18 -3.49
N PRO A 81 11.78 9.86 -3.63
CA PRO A 81 12.84 8.94 -3.24
C PRO A 81 14.11 9.13 -4.08
N ASP A 82 15.26 9.10 -3.41
CA ASP A 82 16.60 9.32 -3.99
C ASP A 82 17.24 8.04 -4.57
N ASN A 83 16.86 6.87 -4.06
CA ASN A 83 17.45 5.59 -4.47
C ASN A 83 16.57 4.84 -5.50
N LYS A 84 17.24 4.12 -6.40
CA LYS A 84 16.61 3.41 -7.52
C LYS A 84 15.56 2.38 -7.09
N GLN A 85 15.74 1.72 -5.94
CA GLN A 85 14.79 0.72 -5.46
C GLN A 85 13.47 1.37 -5.00
N ALA A 86 13.57 2.47 -4.25
CA ALA A 86 12.42 3.24 -3.80
C ALA A 86 11.69 3.90 -4.97
N GLN A 87 12.40 4.45 -5.96
CA GLN A 87 11.77 4.99 -7.18
C GLN A 87 11.00 3.92 -7.97
N ARG A 88 11.58 2.73 -8.16
CA ARG A 88 10.88 1.59 -8.78
C ARG A 88 9.65 1.17 -7.97
N THR A 89 9.75 1.22 -6.65
CA THR A 89 8.65 0.90 -5.73
C THR A 89 7.52 1.93 -5.86
N GLN A 90 7.85 3.21 -5.80
CA GLN A 90 6.90 4.30 -5.98
C GLN A 90 6.17 4.18 -7.33
N LYS A 91 6.90 3.92 -8.42
CA LYS A 91 6.31 3.85 -9.77
C LYS A 91 5.11 2.91 -9.85
N TRP A 92 5.22 1.70 -9.30
CA TRP A 92 4.08 0.78 -9.30
C TRP A 92 3.02 1.17 -8.26
N GLN A 93 3.43 1.72 -7.12
CA GLN A 93 2.49 2.12 -6.07
C GLN A 93 1.55 3.25 -6.50
N LEU A 94 2.03 4.22 -7.29
CA LEU A 94 1.22 5.35 -7.77
C LEU A 94 0.05 4.93 -8.66
N SER A 95 0.14 3.76 -9.30
CA SER A 95 -0.98 3.16 -10.03
C SER A 95 -2.16 2.78 -9.12
N TYR A 96 -1.94 2.75 -7.80
CA TYR A 96 -2.92 2.41 -6.76
C TYR A 96 -3.14 3.54 -5.76
N PHE A 97 -2.58 4.73 -6.01
CA PHE A 97 -2.66 5.87 -5.11
C PHE A 97 -3.75 6.86 -5.52
N PHE A 98 -4.47 7.35 -4.52
CA PHE A 98 -5.52 8.36 -4.63
C PHE A 98 -5.25 9.46 -3.63
N GLU A 99 -4.90 10.64 -4.12
CA GLU A 99 -4.64 11.83 -3.32
C GLU A 99 -5.95 12.52 -2.96
N ASN A 100 -6.11 12.86 -1.67
CA ASN A 100 -7.20 13.70 -1.19
C ASN A 100 -6.82 15.16 -1.44
N SER A 101 -7.05 15.62 -2.66
CA SER A 101 -6.81 17.00 -3.04
C SER A 101 -7.99 17.90 -2.69
N LYS A 102 -7.71 19.12 -2.23
CA LYS A 102 -8.73 20.17 -2.09
C LYS A 102 -9.16 20.74 -3.44
N THR A 103 -8.32 20.62 -4.47
CA THR A 103 -8.49 21.27 -5.78
C THR A 103 -8.92 20.31 -6.88
N LYS A 104 -8.81 19.00 -6.65
CA LYS A 104 -9.20 17.97 -7.61
C LYS A 104 -10.08 16.93 -6.91
N PRO A 105 -11.28 16.63 -7.43
CA PRO A 105 -12.09 15.56 -6.88
C PRO A 105 -11.36 14.22 -7.02
N VAL A 106 -11.64 13.30 -6.10
CA VAL A 106 -11.17 11.91 -6.21
C VAL A 106 -11.75 11.30 -7.48
N ASP A 107 -10.93 10.59 -8.23
CA ASP A 107 -11.36 9.85 -9.42
C ASP A 107 -12.17 8.60 -9.00
N ILE A 108 -13.47 8.80 -8.79
CA ILE A 108 -14.39 7.75 -8.33
C ILE A 108 -14.49 6.61 -9.36
N VAL A 109 -14.40 6.92 -10.65
CA VAL A 109 -14.45 5.91 -11.72
C VAL A 109 -13.26 4.97 -11.59
N ARG A 110 -12.05 5.52 -11.40
CA ARG A 110 -10.85 4.71 -11.16
C ARG A 110 -10.94 3.89 -9.87
N VAL A 111 -11.54 4.44 -8.80
CA VAL A 111 -11.76 3.67 -7.55
C VAL A 111 -12.72 2.50 -7.78
N ARG A 112 -13.85 2.73 -8.46
CA ARG A 112 -14.84 1.67 -8.78
C ARG A 112 -14.23 0.57 -9.65
N ASN A 113 -13.51 0.95 -10.70
CA ASN A 113 -12.81 0.02 -11.57
C ASN A 113 -11.79 -0.82 -10.80
N LEU A 114 -11.04 -0.20 -9.89
CA LEU A 114 -10.04 -0.90 -9.08
C LEU A 114 -10.67 -1.90 -8.10
N LEU A 115 -11.84 -1.56 -7.56
CA LEU A 115 -12.57 -2.41 -6.61
C LEU A 115 -13.49 -3.43 -7.29
N ASN A 116 -13.59 -3.42 -8.62
CA ASN A 116 -14.55 -4.20 -9.41
C ASN A 116 -16.02 -3.98 -8.96
N ILE A 117 -16.36 -2.75 -8.58
CA ILE A 117 -17.74 -2.37 -8.24
C ILE A 117 -18.37 -1.82 -9.53
N GLY A 118 -19.45 -2.47 -10.00
CA GLY A 118 -20.17 -2.07 -11.20
C GLY A 118 -20.64 -0.61 -11.16
N ASN A 119 -20.78 0.00 -12.35
CA ASN A 119 -21.37 1.34 -12.52
C ASN A 119 -22.88 1.31 -12.39
#